data_AF-A0A3D0HFN6-F1
#
_entry.id   AF-A0A3D0HFN6-F1
#
_cell.length_a   1.000
_cell.length_b   1.000
_cell.length_c   1.000
_cell.angle_alpha   90.00
_cell.angle_beta   90.00
_cell.angle_gamma   90.00
#
_symmetry.space_group_name_H-M   'P 1'
#
loop_
_entity.id
_entity.type
_entity.pdbx_description
1 polymer ?
#
loop_
_entity_poly.entity_id
_entity_poly.type
_entity_poly.pdbx_seq_one_letter_code
_entity_poly.pdbx_strand_id
1 'polypeptide(L)'
;MALDADEVAVREWATKEQLTMPVLVDKYHVVADLYGIVNVPAAVWVDENDRIVRPADSTPGSDLFRDFSNVDSEVHHNLLRKWVRSGERDLDDARVREFQVKPSPDVQLARLHRRIAIALRERDQDGDSLASREHLTRAEELAPLDWTIRRGNMPLVGVDPFGDEFFKFVGEWTNAGRPGFKLGTGRVKK
;
A
#
# COMPACT_ATOMS: atom_id res chain seq x y z
N MET A 1 -7.54 3.03 6.07
CA MET A 1 -6.24 3.04 6.75
C MET A 1 -5.30 3.94 5.96
N ALA A 2 -4.43 4.67 6.63
CA ALA A 2 -3.35 5.45 6.01
C ALA A 2 -2.01 4.76 6.30
N LEU A 3 -1.20 4.55 5.25
CA LEU A 3 0.19 4.08 5.38
C LEU A 3 1.06 5.32 5.40
N ASP A 4 1.13 5.99 6.55
CA ASP A 4 1.77 7.29 6.69
C ASP A 4 2.55 7.38 7.99
N ALA A 5 3.74 7.96 7.94
CA ALA A 5 4.57 8.19 9.12
C ALA A 5 4.17 9.47 9.87
N ASP A 6 3.39 10.36 9.25
CA ASP A 6 2.90 11.60 9.84
C ASP A 6 1.45 11.47 10.29
N GLU A 7 1.27 11.18 11.58
CA GLU A 7 -0.06 11.05 12.20
C GLU A 7 -0.85 12.37 12.21
N VAL A 8 -0.17 13.51 12.24
CA VAL A 8 -0.81 14.83 12.27
C VAL A 8 -1.40 15.14 10.91
N ALA A 9 -0.64 14.90 9.83
CA ALA A 9 -1.12 15.05 8.46
C ALA A 9 -2.34 14.16 8.19
N VAL A 10 -2.31 12.89 8.64
CA VAL A 10 -3.48 12.00 8.46
C VAL A 10 -4.69 12.49 9.26
N ARG A 11 -4.48 12.98 10.49
CA ARG A 11 -5.58 13.43 11.37
C ARG A 11 -6.38 14.57 10.75
N GLU A 12 -5.73 15.49 10.03
CA GLU A 12 -6.41 16.57 9.29
C GLU A 12 -7.51 16.00 8.38
N TRP A 13 -7.17 14.99 7.57
CA TRP A 13 -8.11 14.38 6.64
C TRP A 13 -9.11 13.44 7.31
N ALA A 14 -8.66 12.67 8.30
CA ALA A 14 -9.50 11.70 9.01
C ALA A 14 -10.61 12.36 9.86
N THR A 15 -10.46 13.64 10.19
CA THR A 15 -11.41 14.39 11.03
C THR A 15 -12.12 15.52 10.28
N LYS A 16 -11.81 15.72 8.99
CA LYS A 16 -12.40 16.76 8.15
C LYS A 16 -13.92 16.62 8.02
N GLU A 17 -14.41 15.39 8.01
CA GLU A 17 -15.83 15.04 8.01
C GLU A 17 -16.09 13.92 9.02
N GLN A 18 -17.34 13.78 9.47
CA GLN A 18 -17.71 12.69 10.37
C GLN A 18 -17.73 11.36 9.61
N LEU A 19 -16.71 10.53 9.83
CA LEU A 19 -16.63 9.17 9.30
C LEU A 19 -17.37 8.18 10.19
N THR A 20 -18.09 7.24 9.59
CA THR A 20 -18.78 6.15 10.29
C THR A 20 -17.88 4.92 10.51
N MET A 21 -16.61 5.00 10.13
CA MET A 21 -15.62 3.94 10.25
C MET A 21 -14.34 4.45 10.94
N PRO A 22 -13.61 3.58 11.66
CA PRO A 22 -12.31 3.95 12.21
C PRO A 22 -11.28 4.17 11.08
N VAL A 23 -10.40 5.16 11.28
CA VAL A 23 -9.23 5.38 10.42
C VAL A 23 -7.98 4.95 11.18
N LEU A 24 -7.46 3.78 10.83
CA LEU A 24 -6.18 3.31 11.32
C LEU A 24 -5.02 4.04 10.63
N VAL A 25 -4.01 4.46 11.39
CA VAL A 25 -2.73 4.99 10.88
C VAL A 25 -1.66 3.92 11.07
N ASP A 26 -1.12 3.39 9.97
CA ASP A 26 -0.12 2.32 9.97
C ASP A 26 1.30 2.88 9.81
N LYS A 27 1.74 3.62 10.83
CA LYS A 27 3.02 4.35 10.85
C LYS A 27 4.23 3.51 10.48
N TYR A 28 4.27 2.29 11.00
CA TYR A 28 5.39 1.36 10.86
C TYR A 28 5.14 0.28 9.79
N HIS A 29 4.09 0.43 8.98
CA HIS A 29 3.73 -0.52 7.92
C HIS A 29 3.59 -1.96 8.47
N VAL A 30 3.02 -2.13 9.66
CA VAL A 30 2.77 -3.44 10.28
C VAL A 30 1.58 -4.11 9.61
N VAL A 31 0.51 -3.38 9.37
CA VAL A 31 -0.67 -3.91 8.67
C VAL A 31 -0.32 -4.18 7.21
N ALA A 32 0.41 -3.27 6.57
CA ALA A 32 0.89 -3.49 5.22
C ALA A 32 1.74 -4.78 5.12
N ASP A 33 2.48 -5.09 6.18
CA ASP A 33 3.29 -6.30 6.25
C ASP A 33 2.46 -7.58 6.36
N LEU A 34 1.55 -7.61 7.34
CA LEU A 34 0.68 -8.75 7.62
C LEU A 34 -0.22 -9.11 6.43
N TYR A 35 -0.69 -8.11 5.68
CA TYR A 35 -1.66 -8.30 4.61
C TYR A 35 -1.07 -8.26 3.19
N GLY A 36 0.25 -8.13 3.06
CA GLY A 36 0.91 -8.12 1.75
C GLY A 36 0.56 -6.88 0.91
N ILE A 37 0.34 -5.73 1.55
CA ILE A 37 0.10 -4.45 0.86
C ILE A 37 1.45 -3.89 0.40
N VAL A 38 1.62 -3.83 -0.92
CA VAL A 38 2.86 -3.36 -1.59
C VAL A 38 2.59 -2.17 -2.52
N ASN A 39 1.33 -1.75 -2.63
CA ASN A 39 0.89 -0.58 -3.37
C ASN A 39 -0.42 -0.03 -2.79
N VAL A 40 -0.74 1.24 -3.08
CA VAL A 40 -1.96 1.93 -2.67
C VAL A 40 -2.58 2.68 -3.86
N PRO A 41 -3.91 2.85 -3.92
CA PRO A 41 -4.91 2.37 -2.96
C PRO A 41 -5.08 0.85 -3.00
N ALA A 42 -5.31 0.24 -1.84
CA ALA A 42 -5.48 -1.21 -1.72
C ALA A 42 -6.57 -1.59 -0.71
N ALA A 43 -7.20 -2.74 -0.96
CA ALA A 43 -8.23 -3.31 -0.10
C ALA A 43 -8.01 -4.82 0.06
N VAL A 44 -8.38 -5.32 1.23
CA VAL A 44 -8.40 -6.73 1.61
C VAL A 44 -9.78 -7.02 2.17
N TRP A 45 -10.37 -8.16 1.83
CA TRP A 45 -11.65 -8.56 2.41
C TRP A 45 -11.42 -9.67 3.42
N VAL A 46 -11.94 -9.47 4.62
CA VAL A 46 -11.89 -10.41 5.74
C VAL A 46 -13.33 -10.71 6.13
N ASP A 47 -13.67 -11.99 6.23
CA ASP A 47 -14.99 -12.44 6.67
C ASP A 47 -15.14 -12.44 8.20
N GLU A 48 -16.33 -12.76 8.69
CA GLU A 48 -16.68 -12.81 10.11
C GLU A 48 -15.97 -13.93 10.89
N ASN A 49 -15.23 -14.81 10.21
CA ASN A 49 -14.44 -15.88 10.82
C ASN A 49 -12.93 -15.58 10.75
N ASP A 50 -12.57 -14.30 10.59
CA ASP A 50 -11.20 -13.79 10.48
C ASP A 50 -10.41 -14.39 9.30
N ARG A 51 -11.10 -14.77 8.21
CA ARG A 51 -10.44 -15.30 7.00
C ARG A 51 -10.36 -14.26 5.93
N ILE A 52 -9.19 -14.14 5.33
CA ILE A 52 -9.02 -13.39 4.08
C ILE A 52 -9.83 -14.11 3.00
N VAL A 53 -10.88 -13.48 2.49
CA VAL A 53 -11.71 -13.97 1.38
C VAL A 53 -11.43 -13.26 0.07
N ARG A 54 -10.69 -12.14 0.11
CA ARG A 54 -10.06 -11.52 -1.05
C ARG A 54 -8.72 -10.91 -0.62
N PRO A 55 -7.59 -11.32 -1.23
CA PRO A 55 -6.28 -10.79 -0.86
C PRO A 55 -6.12 -9.33 -1.30
N ALA A 56 -5.05 -8.67 -0.83
CA ALA A 56 -4.73 -7.30 -1.19
C ALA A 56 -4.68 -7.11 -2.72
N ASP A 57 -5.40 -6.11 -3.21
CA ASP A 57 -5.39 -5.72 -4.62
C ASP A 57 -5.58 -4.21 -4.78
N SER A 58 -5.17 -3.70 -5.95
CA SER A 58 -5.34 -2.28 -6.29
C SER A 58 -6.82 -1.97 -6.48
N THR A 59 -7.34 -1.06 -5.66
CA THR A 59 -8.78 -0.78 -5.57
C THR A 59 -9.02 0.71 -5.38
N PRO A 60 -8.85 1.52 -6.45
CA PRO A 60 -9.27 2.91 -6.40
C PRO A 60 -10.74 3.02 -6.01
N GLY A 61 -11.06 3.94 -5.09
CA GLY A 61 -12.44 4.16 -4.65
C GLY A 61 -13.29 4.97 -5.65
N SER A 62 -12.68 5.49 -6.72
CA SER A 62 -13.36 6.17 -7.81
C SER A 62 -12.50 6.16 -9.08
N ASP A 63 -13.09 6.56 -10.20
CA ASP A 63 -12.42 6.66 -11.50
C ASP A 63 -11.65 7.99 -11.70
N LEU A 64 -11.48 8.81 -10.65
CA LEU A 64 -10.77 10.10 -10.73
C LEU A 64 -9.36 9.98 -11.32
N PHE A 65 -8.68 8.85 -11.09
CA PHE A 65 -7.34 8.56 -11.62
C PHE A 65 -7.33 7.35 -12.56
N ARG A 66 -8.43 7.11 -13.28
CA ARG A 66 -8.56 5.94 -14.18
C ARG A 66 -7.51 5.95 -15.30
N ASP A 67 -7.22 7.11 -15.91
CA ASP A 67 -6.25 7.22 -17.02
C ASP A 67 -4.81 6.82 -16.62
N PHE A 68 -4.50 7.04 -15.34
CA PHE A 68 -3.22 6.67 -14.75
C PHE A 68 -3.22 5.20 -14.28
N SER A 69 -4.20 4.82 -13.47
CA SER A 69 -4.27 3.50 -12.83
C SER A 69 -4.64 2.37 -13.79
N ASN A 70 -5.37 2.67 -14.87
CA ASN A 70 -6.04 1.71 -15.75
C ASN A 70 -6.93 0.73 -14.98
N VAL A 71 -7.61 1.21 -13.93
CA VAL A 71 -8.54 0.39 -13.14
C VAL A 71 -9.92 1.00 -13.20
N ASP A 72 -10.90 0.20 -13.57
CA ASP A 72 -12.32 0.50 -13.44
C ASP A 72 -12.77 0.20 -12.00
N SER A 73 -13.05 1.25 -11.22
CA SER A 73 -13.42 1.11 -9.81
C SER A 73 -14.77 0.43 -9.61
N GLU A 74 -15.67 0.50 -10.60
CA GLU A 74 -17.02 -0.06 -10.51
C GLU A 74 -16.99 -1.59 -10.39
N VAL A 75 -16.01 -2.24 -11.02
CA VAL A 75 -15.82 -3.69 -10.92
C VAL A 75 -15.64 -4.13 -9.47
N HIS A 76 -14.76 -3.45 -8.71
CA HIS A 76 -14.56 -3.76 -7.30
C HIS A 76 -15.82 -3.51 -6.47
N HIS A 77 -16.49 -2.37 -6.68
CA HIS A 77 -17.72 -2.03 -5.96
C HIS A 77 -18.84 -3.04 -6.19
N ASN A 78 -18.99 -3.54 -7.41
CA ASN A 78 -20.00 -4.54 -7.75
C ASN A 78 -19.73 -5.88 -7.07
N LEU A 79 -18.47 -6.33 -7.08
CA LEU A 79 -18.07 -7.55 -6.39
C LEU A 79 -18.28 -7.42 -4.87
N LEU A 80 -17.89 -6.30 -4.28
CA LEU A 80 -18.07 -6.04 -2.84
C LEU A 80 -19.56 -6.06 -2.47
N ARG A 81 -20.40 -5.37 -3.25
CA ARG A 81 -21.84 -5.33 -3.03
C ARG A 81 -22.48 -6.70 -3.14
N LYS A 82 -22.02 -7.53 -4.08
CA LYS A 82 -22.50 -8.91 -4.25
C LYS A 82 -22.18 -9.73 -3.01
N TRP A 83 -20.92 -9.74 -2.59
CA TRP A 83 -20.49 -10.48 -1.40
C TRP A 83 -21.24 -10.04 -0.14
N VAL A 84 -21.32 -8.73 0.14
CA VAL A 84 -21.98 -8.21 1.36
C VAL A 84 -23.48 -8.51 1.38
N ARG A 85 -24.17 -8.50 0.22
CA ARG A 85 -25.63 -8.68 0.17
C ARG A 85 -26.07 -10.13 0.07
N SER A 86 -25.31 -11.00 -0.60
CA SER A 86 -25.71 -12.38 -0.86
C SER A 86 -24.76 -13.44 -0.28
N GLY A 87 -23.62 -13.03 0.29
CA GLY A 87 -22.55 -13.94 0.69
C GLY A 87 -21.77 -14.54 -0.47
N GLU A 88 -22.06 -14.15 -1.73
CA GLU A 88 -21.42 -14.75 -2.90
C GLU A 88 -20.02 -14.16 -3.12
N ARG A 89 -19.01 -15.02 -3.01
CA ARG A 89 -17.61 -14.70 -3.31
C ARG A 89 -17.31 -14.97 -4.79
N ASP A 90 -16.50 -14.13 -5.40
CA ASP A 90 -15.98 -14.34 -6.75
C ASP A 90 -14.69 -15.20 -6.79
N LEU A 91 -14.04 -15.37 -5.63
CA LEU A 91 -12.88 -16.25 -5.47
C LEU A 91 -13.21 -17.38 -4.49
N ASP A 92 -12.75 -18.58 -4.83
CA ASP A 92 -12.65 -19.68 -3.88
C ASP A 92 -11.35 -19.60 -3.06
N ASP A 93 -11.23 -20.44 -2.03
CA ASP A 93 -10.09 -20.44 -1.12
C ASP A 93 -8.76 -20.78 -1.83
N ALA A 94 -8.80 -21.54 -2.93
CA ALA A 94 -7.59 -21.87 -3.69
C ALA A 94 -7.08 -20.64 -4.45
N ARG A 95 -7.98 -19.92 -5.13
CA ARG A 95 -7.66 -18.67 -5.83
C ARG A 95 -7.24 -17.56 -4.88
N VAL A 96 -7.86 -17.45 -3.70
CA VAL A 96 -7.41 -16.52 -2.65
C VAL A 96 -5.94 -16.77 -2.32
N ARG A 97 -5.54 -18.03 -2.04
CA ARG A 97 -4.16 -18.38 -1.71
C ARG A 97 -3.18 -18.15 -2.86
N GLU A 98 -3.61 -18.39 -4.10
CA GLU A 98 -2.80 -18.18 -5.29
C GLU A 98 -2.46 -16.70 -5.51
N PHE A 99 -3.46 -15.83 -5.35
CA PHE A 99 -3.33 -14.41 -5.60
C PHE A 99 -2.72 -13.62 -4.44
N GLN A 100 -2.65 -14.20 -3.26
CA GLN A 100 -2.02 -13.57 -2.12
C GLN A 100 -0.55 -13.21 -2.42
N VAL A 101 -0.20 -11.96 -2.12
CA VAL A 101 1.20 -11.50 -2.11
C VAL A 101 1.86 -12.11 -0.88
N LYS A 102 2.90 -12.91 -1.11
CA LYS A 102 3.64 -13.57 -0.04
C LYS A 102 4.85 -12.71 0.33
N PRO A 103 5.22 -12.64 1.63
CA PRO A 103 6.45 -11.97 2.02
C PRO A 103 7.67 -12.70 1.42
N SER A 104 8.68 -11.93 1.05
CA SER A 104 10.03 -12.42 0.75
C SER A 104 11.01 -11.93 1.82
N PRO A 105 12.16 -12.62 2.01
CA PRO A 105 13.19 -12.16 2.94
C PRO A 105 13.63 -10.71 2.67
N ASP A 106 13.81 -10.34 1.40
CA ASP A 106 14.23 -8.99 1.02
C ASP A 106 13.18 -7.94 1.38
N VAL A 107 11.89 -8.20 1.11
CA VAL A 107 10.81 -7.27 1.46
C VAL A 107 10.66 -7.15 2.98
N GLN A 108 10.80 -8.26 3.72
CA GLN A 108 10.78 -8.23 5.18
C GLN A 108 11.94 -7.41 5.75
N LEU A 109 13.14 -7.59 5.22
CA LEU A 109 14.32 -6.83 5.61
C LEU A 109 14.17 -5.34 5.23
N ALA A 110 13.63 -5.04 4.05
CA ALA A 110 13.34 -3.68 3.61
C ALA A 110 12.37 -2.98 4.57
N ARG A 111 11.29 -3.66 4.96
CA ARG A 111 10.31 -3.16 5.93
C ARG A 111 10.93 -2.94 7.31
N LEU A 112 11.82 -3.84 7.76
CA LEU A 112 12.58 -3.64 9.00
C LEU A 112 13.45 -2.38 8.93
N HIS A 113 14.22 -2.19 7.85
CA HIS A 113 15.01 -0.98 7.65
C HIS A 113 14.13 0.28 7.67
N ARG A 114 12.99 0.28 6.97
CA ARG A 114 12.04 1.41 7.02
C ARG A 114 11.54 1.66 8.45
N ARG A 115 11.17 0.64 9.21
CA ARG A 115 10.73 0.79 10.62
C ARG A 115 11.79 1.42 11.51
N ILE A 116 13.05 0.99 11.37
CA ILE A 116 14.18 1.58 12.09
C ILE A 116 14.32 3.06 11.70
N ALA A 117 14.23 3.38 10.41
CA ALA A 117 14.32 4.76 9.94
C ALA A 117 13.22 5.66 10.53
N ILE A 118 11.98 5.17 10.65
CA ILE A 118 10.89 5.92 11.29
C ILE A 118 11.19 6.13 12.77
N ALA A 119 11.59 5.08 13.50
CA ALA A 119 11.89 5.17 14.93
C ALA A 119 13.05 6.14 15.23
N LEU A 120 14.08 6.19 14.38
CA LEU A 120 15.18 7.16 14.49
C LEU A 120 14.68 8.59 14.30
N ARG A 121 13.81 8.85 13.30
CA ARG A 121 13.24 10.19 13.09
C ARG A 121 12.42 10.67 14.28
N GLU A 122 11.72 9.76 14.98
CA GLU A 122 10.93 10.12 16.16
C GLU A 122 11.78 10.45 17.38
N ARG A 123 12.94 9.80 17.51
CA ARG A 123 13.88 10.08 18.62
C ARG A 123 14.53 11.46 18.47
N ASP A 124 14.73 11.90 17.22
CA ASP A 124 15.23 13.22 16.84
C ASP A 124 16.47 13.66 17.62
N GLN A 125 17.45 12.75 17.76
CA GLN A 125 18.74 13.04 18.40
C GLN A 125 19.82 13.35 17.36
N ASP A 126 20.92 13.97 17.81
CA ASP A 126 22.08 14.24 16.97
C ASP A 126 22.59 12.94 16.31
N GLY A 127 22.63 12.94 14.97
CA GLY A 127 23.05 11.78 14.17
C GLY A 127 21.91 10.85 13.70
N ASP A 128 20.74 10.88 14.34
CA ASP A 128 19.60 10.03 13.97
C ASP A 128 19.06 10.36 12.57
N SER A 129 19.16 11.62 12.14
CA SER A 129 18.79 12.05 10.79
C SER A 129 19.63 11.38 9.69
N LEU A 130 20.94 11.20 9.92
CA LEU A 130 21.80 10.53 8.95
C LEU A 130 21.51 9.03 8.94
N ALA A 131 21.48 8.39 10.13
CA ALA A 131 21.18 6.97 10.26
C ALA A 131 19.80 6.62 9.69
N SER A 132 18.78 7.47 9.91
CA SER A 132 17.46 7.30 9.31
C SER A 132 17.53 7.26 7.79
N ARG A 133 18.25 8.21 7.16
CA ARG A 133 18.43 8.23 5.71
C ARG A 133 19.13 6.98 5.19
N GLU A 134 20.18 6.49 5.86
CA GLU A 134 20.86 5.24 5.49
C GLU A 134 19.89 4.04 5.51
N HIS A 135 19.05 3.95 6.54
CA HIS A 135 18.04 2.91 6.64
C HIS A 135 16.93 3.06 5.57
N LEU A 136 16.49 4.28 5.23
CA LEU A 136 15.55 4.49 4.12
C LEU A 136 16.15 4.04 2.79
N THR A 137 17.39 4.44 2.49
CA THR A 137 18.11 4.01 1.28
C THR A 137 18.20 2.48 1.22
N ARG A 138 18.57 1.83 2.33
CA ARG A 138 18.68 0.37 2.35
C ARG A 138 17.33 -0.32 2.12
N ALA A 139 16.24 0.24 2.65
CA ALA A 139 14.90 -0.29 2.38
C ALA A 139 14.55 -0.22 0.88
N GLU A 140 14.90 0.87 0.22
CA GLU A 140 14.64 1.05 -1.21
C GLU A 140 15.50 0.15 -2.10
N GLU A 141 16.76 -0.09 -1.74
CA GLU A 141 17.64 -1.04 -2.44
C GLU A 141 17.09 -2.47 -2.38
N LEU A 142 16.55 -2.88 -1.23
CA LEU A 142 16.01 -4.22 -1.00
C LEU A 142 14.63 -4.42 -1.64
N ALA A 143 13.83 -3.35 -1.76
CA ALA A 143 12.48 -3.39 -2.32
C ALA A 143 12.27 -2.27 -3.37
N PRO A 144 13.01 -2.31 -4.50
CA PRO A 144 13.09 -1.19 -5.45
C PRO A 144 11.78 -0.90 -6.18
N LEU A 145 10.83 -1.85 -6.15
CA LEU A 145 9.56 -1.78 -6.88
C LEU A 145 8.33 -1.76 -5.94
N ASP A 146 8.54 -1.72 -4.62
CA ASP A 146 7.45 -1.62 -3.63
C ASP A 146 7.04 -0.16 -3.47
N TRP A 147 5.79 0.15 -3.81
CA TRP A 147 5.28 1.52 -3.77
C TRP A 147 5.15 2.04 -2.34
N THR A 148 4.85 1.17 -1.38
CA THR A 148 4.74 1.59 0.03
C THR A 148 6.10 2.01 0.59
N ILE A 149 7.19 1.50 0.03
CA ILE A 149 8.55 1.90 0.41
C ILE A 149 9.01 3.07 -0.46
N ARG A 150 9.07 2.90 -1.79
CA ARG A 150 9.65 3.91 -2.70
C ARG A 150 8.90 5.23 -2.66
N ARG A 151 7.59 5.20 -2.91
CA ARG A 151 6.77 6.42 -2.84
C ARG A 151 6.53 6.87 -1.40
N GLY A 152 6.36 5.92 -0.48
CA GLY A 152 6.14 6.23 0.95
C GLY A 152 7.37 6.80 1.69
N ASN A 153 8.58 6.66 1.13
CA ASN A 153 9.79 7.28 1.64
C ASN A 153 9.99 8.70 1.13
N MET A 154 9.49 9.04 -0.07
CA MET A 154 9.76 10.33 -0.73
C MET A 154 9.52 11.55 0.18
N PRO A 155 8.35 11.70 0.85
CA PRO A 155 8.12 12.85 1.73
C PRO A 155 9.07 12.89 2.93
N LEU A 156 9.54 11.73 3.40
CA LEU A 156 10.43 11.61 4.56
C LEU A 156 11.83 12.16 4.30
N VAL A 157 12.20 12.25 3.02
CA VAL A 157 13.48 12.79 2.53
C VAL A 157 13.28 14.09 1.75
N GLY A 158 12.11 14.73 1.86
CA GLY A 158 11.82 16.02 1.22
C GLY A 158 11.59 15.94 -0.29
N VAL A 159 11.27 14.77 -0.82
CA VAL A 159 10.93 14.55 -2.24
C VAL A 159 9.41 14.54 -2.40
N ASP A 160 8.91 15.21 -3.44
CA ASP A 160 7.49 15.22 -3.79
C ASP A 160 7.04 13.82 -4.27
N PRO A 161 6.08 13.16 -3.60
CA PRO A 161 5.56 11.84 -4.00
C PRO A 161 4.68 11.87 -5.26
N PHE A 162 4.59 13.02 -5.94
CA PHE A 162 3.96 13.23 -7.24
C PHE A 162 4.87 13.98 -8.24
N GLY A 163 6.13 14.24 -7.90
CA GLY A 163 7.09 14.96 -8.74
C GLY A 163 7.89 14.08 -9.72
N ASP A 164 9.01 14.60 -10.21
CA ASP A 164 9.83 13.94 -11.24
C ASP A 164 10.37 12.57 -10.79
N GLU A 165 10.88 12.47 -9.56
CA GLU A 165 11.38 11.20 -9.02
C GLU A 165 10.26 10.16 -8.87
N PHE A 166 9.02 10.59 -8.59
CA PHE A 166 7.86 9.71 -8.61
C PHE A 166 7.60 9.16 -10.01
N PHE A 167 7.57 10.00 -11.04
CA PHE A 167 7.33 9.54 -12.41
C PHE A 167 8.46 8.67 -12.96
N LYS A 168 9.71 8.93 -12.55
CA LYS A 168 10.85 8.05 -12.84
C LYS A 168 10.62 6.66 -12.23
N PHE A 169 10.24 6.58 -10.97
CA PHE A 169 9.88 5.32 -10.32
C PHE A 169 8.70 4.62 -11.02
N VAL A 170 7.66 5.35 -11.42
CA VAL A 170 6.53 4.79 -12.21
C VAL A 170 7.03 4.16 -13.52
N GLY A 171 7.99 4.80 -14.18
CA GLY A 171 8.65 4.25 -15.37
C GLY A 171 9.40 2.96 -15.09
N GLU A 172 10.24 2.93 -14.05
CA GLU A 172 10.98 1.73 -13.60
C GLU A 172 10.02 0.58 -13.28
N TRP A 173 8.97 0.86 -12.49
CA TRP A 173 7.94 -0.11 -12.13
C TRP A 173 7.13 -0.62 -13.33
N THR A 174 6.82 0.26 -14.29
CA THR A 174 6.13 -0.13 -15.52
C THR A 174 7.01 -1.03 -16.39
N ASN A 175 8.28 -0.67 -16.57
CA ASN A 175 9.24 -1.45 -17.35
C ASN A 175 9.52 -2.84 -16.75
N ALA A 176 9.41 -2.97 -15.43
CA ALA A 176 9.49 -4.24 -14.72
C ALA A 176 8.22 -5.11 -14.83
N GLY A 177 7.23 -4.71 -15.64
CA GLY A 177 6.00 -5.48 -15.85
C GLY A 177 4.94 -5.25 -14.78
N ARG A 178 4.98 -4.10 -14.08
CA ARG A 178 4.00 -3.71 -13.04
C ARG A 178 3.88 -4.74 -11.89
N PRO A 179 5.00 -5.13 -11.25
CA PRO A 179 4.98 -6.13 -10.19
C PRO A 179 4.20 -5.64 -8.96
N GLY A 180 3.70 -6.58 -8.15
CA GLY A 180 2.92 -6.30 -6.94
C GLY A 180 1.70 -7.21 -6.84
N PHE A 181 0.50 -6.62 -6.76
CA PHE A 181 -0.74 -7.38 -6.69
C PHE A 181 -0.99 -8.21 -7.96
N LYS A 182 -1.40 -9.46 -7.75
CA LYS A 182 -1.59 -10.47 -8.80
C LYS A 182 -3.02 -10.55 -9.33
N LEU A 183 -4.00 -10.11 -8.55
CA LEU A 183 -5.42 -10.28 -8.86
C LEU A 183 -5.87 -9.36 -10.00
N GLY A 184 -5.56 -8.06 -9.93
CA GLY A 184 -5.80 -7.14 -11.05
C GLY A 184 -7.27 -6.83 -11.29
N THR A 185 -8.06 -6.74 -10.22
CA THR A 185 -9.48 -6.40 -10.25
C THR A 185 -9.70 -5.10 -11.03
N GLY A 186 -10.60 -5.13 -12.02
CA GLY A 186 -10.95 -3.95 -12.81
C GLY A 186 -9.85 -3.44 -13.74
N ARG A 187 -8.69 -4.12 -13.87
CA ARG A 187 -7.65 -3.68 -14.80
C ARG A 187 -8.16 -3.72 -16.24
N VAL A 188 -8.18 -2.58 -16.89
CA VAL A 188 -8.47 -2.46 -18.33
C VAL A 188 -7.17 -2.58 -19.13
N LYS A 189 -7.19 -3.38 -20.19
CA LYS A 189 -6.09 -3.40 -21.15
C LYS A 189 -6.02 -2.05 -21.86
N LYS A 190 -4.82 -1.47 -21.92
CA LYS A 190 -4.52 -0.38 -22.87
C LYS A 190 -4.34 -0.97 -24.26
#